data_AF-A0A0F3RIS6-F1
#
_entry.id   AF-A0A0F3RIS6-F1
#
_cell.length_a   1.000
_cell.length_b   1.000
_cell.length_c   1.000
_cell.angle_alpha   90.00
_cell.angle_beta   90.00
_cell.angle_gamma   90.00
#
_symmetry.space_group_name_H-M   'P 1'
#
loop_
_entity.id
_entity.type
_entity.pdbx_description
1 polymer ?
#
loop_
_entity_poly.entity_id
_entity_poly.type
_entity_poly.pdbx_seq_one_letter_code
_entity_poly.pdbx_strand_id
1 'polypeptide(L)'
;MARRYSYDLRMKIFKAVDEGLSIVKACKIFNISRNTIYRWKHLKWETGDIKAKPYGPAKGYNAKIYLKEFEELIINHHDKTAKELSII
;
A
#
# COMPACT_ATOMS: atom_id res chain seq x y z
N MET A 1 -10.46 5.16 5.67
CA MET A 1 -9.25 4.32 5.78
C MET A 1 -8.76 4.34 7.22
N ALA A 2 -8.35 3.20 7.78
CA ALA A 2 -7.77 3.16 9.12
C ALA A 2 -6.43 3.93 9.15
N ARG A 3 -6.26 4.82 10.14
CA ARG A 3 -5.05 5.62 10.30
C ARG A 3 -3.87 4.72 10.67
N ARG A 4 -2.74 4.87 9.98
CA ARG A 4 -1.49 4.17 10.33
C ARG A 4 -0.92 4.76 11.61
N TYR A 5 -0.28 3.91 12.42
CA TYR A 5 0.50 4.37 13.57
C TYR A 5 1.57 5.38 13.16
N SER A 6 1.75 6.42 13.97
CA SER A 6 2.71 7.50 13.74
C SER A 6 4.14 6.98 13.71
N TYR A 7 5.02 7.72 13.02
CA TYR A 7 6.44 7.36 12.94
C TYR A 7 7.11 7.38 14.31
N ASP A 8 6.83 8.40 15.12
CA ASP A 8 7.37 8.55 16.47
C ASP A 8 7.03 7.37 17.38
N LEU A 9 5.81 6.83 17.28
CA LEU A 9 5.42 5.66 18.05
C LEU A 9 6.24 4.43 17.65
N ARG A 10 6.47 4.23 16.36
CA ARG A 10 7.34 3.14 15.87
C ARG A 10 8.76 3.31 16.38
N MET A 11 9.31 4.53 16.31
CA MET A 11 10.65 4.84 16.81
C MET A 11 10.78 4.55 18.31
N LYS A 12 9.81 4.98 19.13
CA LYS A 12 9.81 4.70 20.57
C LYS A 12 9.78 3.20 20.89
N ILE A 13 8.97 2.44 20.14
CA ILE A 13 8.88 0.98 20.32
C ILE A 13 10.21 0.31 19.95
N PHE A 14 10.80 0.65 18.80
CA PHE A 14 12.06 0.07 18.38
C PHE A 14 13.21 0.45 19.31
N LYS A 15 13.27 1.70 19.76
CA LYS A 15 14.25 2.12 20.76
C LYS A 15 14.16 1.26 22.03
N ALA A 16 12.96 1.07 22.56
CA ALA A 16 12.77 0.24 23.76
C ALA A 16 13.17 -1.23 23.52
N VAL A 17 12.84 -1.79 22.35
CA VAL A 17 13.22 -3.17 21.99
C VAL A 17 14.74 -3.31 21.81
N ASP A 18 15.39 -2.31 21.20
CA ASP A 18 16.84 -2.27 21.00
C ASP A 18 17.58 -2.09 22.35
N GLU A 19 16.97 -1.43 23.33
CA GLU A 19 17.42 -1.33 24.74
C GLU A 19 17.20 -2.63 25.55
N GLY A 20 16.70 -3.70 24.93
CA GLY A 20 16.53 -5.02 25.54
C GLY A 20 15.12 -5.32 26.05
N LEU A 21 14.13 -4.45 25.79
CA LEU A 21 12.74 -4.75 26.11
C LEU A 21 12.21 -5.88 25.23
N SER A 22 11.66 -6.92 25.85
CA SER A 22 11.03 -8.00 25.06
C SER A 22 9.81 -7.49 24.28
N ILE A 23 9.60 -8.03 23.08
CA ILE A 23 8.45 -7.68 22.22
C ILE A 23 7.13 -7.86 22.98
N VAL A 24 7.02 -8.88 23.83
CA VAL A 24 5.82 -9.15 24.65
C VAL A 24 5.56 -8.00 25.63
N LYS A 25 6.59 -7.50 26.31
CA LYS A 25 6.46 -6.35 27.22
C LYS A 25 6.14 -5.07 26.44
N ALA A 26 6.80 -4.85 25.30
CA ALA A 26 6.51 -3.71 24.42
C ALA A 26 5.03 -3.70 23.97
N CYS A 27 4.47 -4.86 23.59
CA CYS A 27 3.05 -4.95 23.23
C CYS A 27 2.12 -4.47 24.34
N LYS A 28 2.41 -4.85 25.60
CA LYS A 28 1.62 -4.46 26.77
C LYS A 28 1.75 -2.96 27.07
N ILE A 29 2.98 -2.42 27.03
CA ILE A 29 3.25 -1.01 27.36
C ILE A 29 2.65 -0.06 26.32
N PHE A 30 2.84 -0.38 25.03
CA PHE A 30 2.41 0.49 23.94
C PHE A 30 1.01 0.17 23.41
N ASN A 31 0.34 -0.83 23.99
CA ASN A 31 -0.96 -1.34 23.55
C ASN A 31 -1.01 -1.64 22.04
N ILE A 32 0.02 -2.33 21.53
CA ILE A 32 0.15 -2.72 20.13
C ILE A 32 0.17 -4.24 20.00
N SER A 33 -0.48 -4.76 18.97
CA SER A 33 -0.44 -6.19 18.67
C SER A 33 0.98 -6.67 18.33
N ARG A 34 1.32 -7.88 18.78
CA ARG A 34 2.60 -8.55 18.42
C ARG A 34 2.82 -8.57 16.91
N ASN A 35 1.77 -8.87 16.14
CA ASN A 35 1.83 -8.94 14.68
C ASN A 35 2.24 -7.61 14.05
N THR A 36 1.77 -6.48 14.57
CA THR A 36 2.17 -5.14 14.09
C THR A 36 3.67 -4.91 14.24
N ILE A 37 4.24 -5.28 15.40
CA ILE A 37 5.67 -5.10 15.67
C ILE A 37 6.50 -6.01 14.75
N TYR A 38 6.11 -7.26 14.56
CA TYR A 38 6.79 -8.16 13.62
C TYR A 38 6.76 -7.65 12.18
N ARG A 39 5.63 -7.11 11.72
CA ARG A 39 5.53 -6.49 10.39
C ARG A 39 6.48 -5.31 10.22
N TRP A 40 6.65 -4.47 11.25
CA TRP A 40 7.63 -3.38 11.19
C TRP A 40 9.07 -3.88 11.24
N LYS A 41 9.34 -4.96 11.97
CA LYS A 41 10.67 -5.58 12.00
C LYS A 41 11.04 -6.12 10.61
N HIS A 42 10.10 -6.79 9.95
CA HIS A 42 10.24 -7.23 8.57
C HIS A 42 10.49 -6.05 7.62
N LEU A 43 9.70 -4.98 7.75
CA LEU A 43 9.88 -3.77 6.93
C LEU A 43 11.26 -3.14 7.13
N LYS A 44 11.74 -3.02 8.37
CA LYS A 44 13.09 -2.52 8.70
C LYS A 44 14.17 -3.38 8.06
N TRP A 45 13.98 -4.70 8.03
CA TRP A 45 14.92 -5.62 7.37
C TRP A 45 14.91 -5.48 5.84
N GLU A 46 13.73 -5.34 5.22
CA GLU A 46 13.60 -5.16 3.77
C GLU A 46 14.08 -3.79 3.26
N THR A 47 13.75 -2.71 3.97
CA THR A 47 13.93 -1.34 3.46
C THR A 47 14.91 -0.48 4.26
N GLY A 48 15.44 -1.00 5.38
CA GLY A 48 16.32 -0.25 6.31
C GLY A 48 15.60 0.78 7.19
N ASP A 49 14.28 0.96 7.04
CA ASP A 49 13.48 2.00 7.71
C ASP A 49 12.16 1.42 8.24
N ILE A 50 11.56 2.08 9.22
CA ILE A 50 10.27 1.75 9.84
C ILE A 50 9.13 2.67 9.38
N LYS A 51 9.39 3.60 8.45
CA LYS A 51 8.37 4.48 7.86
C LYS A 51 7.22 3.67 7.29
N ALA A 52 6.01 4.20 7.43
CA ALA A 52 4.86 3.61 6.76
C ALA A 52 5.10 3.65 5.24
N LYS A 53 4.81 2.52 4.55
CA LYS A 53 4.67 2.57 3.09
C LYS A 53 3.71 3.71 2.75
N PRO A 54 4.03 4.57 1.76
CA PRO A 54 3.15 5.67 1.39
C PRO A 54 1.75 5.13 1.08
N TYR A 55 0.73 5.97 1.21
CA TYR A 55 -0.52 5.63 0.52
C TYR A 55 -0.17 5.67 -0.97
N GLY A 56 -0.04 4.48 -1.57
CA GLY A 56 -0.03 4.42 -3.02
C GLY A 56 -1.36 4.96 -3.52
N PRO A 57 -1.43 5.42 -4.79
CA PRO A 57 -2.73 5.56 -5.42
C PRO A 57 -3.50 4.28 -5.15
N ALA A 58 -4.78 4.39 -4.79
CA ALA A 58 -5.64 3.21 -4.77
C ALA A 58 -5.36 2.51 -6.10
N LYS A 59 -4.87 1.26 -6.06
CA LYS A 59 -4.68 0.48 -7.28
C LYS A 59 -6.06 0.50 -7.92
N GLY A 60 -6.21 1.30 -8.99
CA GLY A 60 -7.43 1.32 -9.76
C GLY A 60 -7.70 -0.08 -10.25
N TYR A 61 -8.91 -0.32 -10.73
CA TYR A 61 -9.16 -1.55 -11.48
C TYR A 61 -8.09 -1.68 -12.56
N ASN A 62 -7.51 -2.88 -12.70
CA ASN A 62 -6.69 -3.21 -13.87
C ASN A 62 -7.61 -2.98 -15.08
N ALA A 63 -7.40 -1.87 -15.79
CA ALA A 63 -8.24 -1.52 -16.92
C ALA A 63 -8.18 -2.69 -17.91
N LYS A 64 -9.34 -3.26 -18.23
CA LYS A 64 -9.43 -4.35 -19.22
C LYS A 64 -9.18 -3.85 -20.64
N ILE A 65 -9.18 -2.53 -20.83
CA ILE A 65 -9.04 -1.86 -22.12
C ILE A 65 -7.69 -1.15 -22.12
N TYR A 66 -6.89 -1.41 -23.16
CA TYR A 66 -5.69 -0.65 -23.45
C TYR A 66 -6.09 0.65 -24.16
N LEU A 67 -5.84 1.79 -23.51
CA LEU A 67 -6.29 3.11 -23.99
C LEU A 67 -5.82 3.43 -25.41
N LYS A 68 -4.59 3.06 -25.78
CA LYS A 68 -4.05 3.31 -27.12
C LYS A 68 -4.82 2.56 -28.21
N GLU A 69 -5.09 1.28 -28.00
CA GLU A 69 -5.85 0.46 -28.95
C GLU A 69 -7.28 0.98 -29.11
N PHE A 70 -7.87 1.46 -28.01
CA PHE A 70 -9.19 2.07 -28.03
C PHE A 70 -9.22 3.41 -28.78
N GLU A 71 -8.19 4.25 -28.60
CA GLU A 71 -8.04 5.51 -29.35
C GLU A 71 -7.90 5.25 -30.86
N GLU A 72 -7.07 4.28 -31.26
CA GLU A 72 -6.91 3.88 -32.66
C GLU A 72 -8.23 3.36 -33.26
N LEU A 73 -8.99 2.56 -32.50
CA LEU A 73 -10.29 2.04 -32.91
C LEU A 73 -11.31 3.17 -33.15
N ILE A 74 -11.31 4.21 -32.31
CA ILE A 74 -12.18 5.38 -32.50
C ILE A 74 -11.75 6.18 -33.75
N ILE A 75 -10.45 6.40 -33.96
CA ILE A 75 -9.95 7.15 -35.12
C ILE A 75 -10.35 6.45 -36.43
N ASN A 76 -10.19 5.13 -36.49
CA ASN A 76 -10.52 4.32 -37.68
C ASN A 76 -12.02 4.17 -37.94
N HIS A 77 -12.86 4.42 -36.93
CA HIS A 77 -14.32 4.25 -36.99
C HIS A 77 -15.06 5.43 -36.36
N HIS A 78 -14.61 6.66 -36.67
CA HIS A 78 -15.11 7.91 -36.08
C HIS A 78 -16.57 8.20 -36.41
N ASP A 79 -17.12 7.54 -37.43
CA ASP A 79 -18.50 7.60 -37.87
C ASP A 79 -19.43 6.62 -37.12
N LYS A 80 -18.87 5.66 -36.37
CA LYS A 80 -19.63 4.61 -35.68
C LYS A 80 -19.99 4.99 -34.26
N THR A 81 -21.18 4.58 -33.85
CA THR A 81 -21.64 4.69 -32.46
C THR A 81 -20.96 3.65 -31.57
N ALA A 82 -20.95 3.89 -30.25
CA ALA A 82 -20.36 2.94 -29.29
C ALA A 82 -20.95 1.53 -29.37
N LYS A 83 -22.23 1.39 -29.74
CA LYS A 83 -22.90 0.09 -29.92
C LYS A 83 -22.34 -0.66 -31.14
N GLU A 84 -22.07 0.05 -32.23
CA GLU A 84 -21.49 -0.53 -33.44
C GLU A 84 -20.03 -0.90 -33.24
N LEU A 85 -19.26 -0.09 -32.49
CA LEU A 85 -17.89 -0.39 -32.10
C LEU A 85 -17.78 -1.65 -31.23
N SER A 86 -18.82 -1.98 -30.45
CA SER A 86 -18.80 -3.16 -29.57
C SER A 86 -18.88 -4.51 -30.29
N ILE A 87 -19.12 -4.51 -31.61
CA ILE A 87 -19.32 -5.70 -32.44
C ILE A 87 -18.11 -5.95 -33.37
N ILE A 88 -17.16 -5.02 -33.43
CA ILE A 88 -15.93 -5.08 -34.23
C ILE A 88 -14.86 -5.84 -33.44
#